data_AF-A0A953CDD1-F1
#
_entry.id   AF-A0A953CDD1-F1
#
_cell.length_a   1.000
_cell.length_b   1.000
_cell.length_c   1.000
_cell.angle_alpha   90.00
_cell.angle_beta   90.00
_cell.angle_gamma   90.00
#
_symmetry.space_group_name_H-M   'P 1'
#
loop_
_entity.id
_entity.type
_entity.pdbx_description
1 polymer ?
#
loop_
_entity_poly.entity_id
_entity_poly.type
_entity_poly.pdbx_seq_one_letter_code
_entity_poly.pdbx_strand_id
1 'polypeptide(L)' 'MPTLTRLILVLATIAVLGYAAAWALANFLEPQPRTITITVPQDRFGK' A
#
# COMPACT_ATOMS: atom_id res chain seq x y z
N MET A 1 -3.74 -1.86 -39.96
CA MET A 1 -3.70 -2.88 -38.87
C MET A 1 -3.41 -2.16 -37.56
N PRO A 2 -4.37 -2.03 -36.62
CA PRO A 2 -4.22 -1.19 -35.43
C PRO A 2 -3.51 -1.96 -34.30
N THR A 3 -2.18 -2.04 -34.36
CA THR A 3 -1.37 -2.74 -33.35
C THR A 3 -1.03 -1.86 -32.15
N LEU A 4 -0.80 -0.57 -32.38
CA LEU A 4 -0.42 0.40 -31.33
C LEU A 4 -1.59 0.72 -30.39
N THR A 5 -2.80 0.93 -30.93
CA THR A 5 -4.01 1.14 -30.11
C THR A 5 -4.34 -0.07 -29.25
N ARG A 6 -4.14 -1.30 -29.77
CA ARG A 6 -4.29 -2.52 -28.97
C ARG A 6 -3.25 -2.59 -27.84
N LEU A 7 -2.00 -2.22 -28.11
CA LEU A 7 -0.96 -2.18 -27.09
C LEU A 7 -1.31 -1.19 -25.97
N ILE A 8 -1.71 0.03 -26.32
CA ILE A 8 -2.11 1.05 -25.34
C ILE A 8 -3.30 0.57 -24.51
N LEU A 9 -4.30 -0.05 -25.15
CA LEU A 9 -5.48 -0.55 -24.45
C LEU A 9 -5.12 -1.65 -23.43
N VAL A 10 -4.19 -2.54 -23.76
CA VAL A 10 -3.67 -3.54 -22.82
C VAL A 10 -2.93 -2.86 -21.66
N LEU A 11 -2.04 -1.91 -21.93
CA LEU A 11 -1.30 -1.20 -20.88
C LEU A 11 -2.23 -0.41 -19.95
N ALA A 12 -3.22 0.29 -20.52
CA ALA A 12 -4.22 1.02 -19.75
C ALA A 12 -5.02 0.06 -18.84
N THR A 13 -5.41 -1.09 -19.37
CA THR A 13 -6.13 -2.12 -18.58
C THR A 13 -5.28 -2.61 -17.42
N ILE A 14 -4.00 -2.92 -17.65
CA ILE A 14 -3.08 -3.38 -16.59
C ILE A 14 -2.88 -2.28 -15.55
N ALA A 15 -2.69 -1.03 -15.98
CA ALA A 15 -2.51 0.11 -15.07
C ALA A 15 -3.74 0.32 -14.18
N VAL A 16 -4.94 0.27 -14.76
CA VAL A 16 -6.21 0.38 -14.01
C VAL A 16 -6.36 -0.76 -13.02
N LEU A 17 -6.09 -2.00 -13.41
CA LEU A 17 -6.18 -3.16 -12.51
C LEU A 17 -5.18 -3.07 -11.37
N GLY A 18 -3.92 -2.70 -11.66
CA GLY A 18 -2.89 -2.53 -10.64
C GLY A 18 -3.23 -1.42 -9.65
N TYR A 19 -3.69 -0.27 -10.14
CA TYR A 19 -4.12 0.84 -9.28
C TYR A 19 -5.34 0.45 -8.43
N ALA A 20 -6.35 -0.18 -9.02
CA ALA A 20 -7.54 -0.63 -8.31
C ALA A 20 -7.20 -1.64 -7.20
N ALA A 21 -6.29 -2.57 -7.47
CA ALA A 21 -5.82 -3.53 -6.46
C ALA A 21 -5.11 -2.82 -5.29
N ALA A 22 -4.19 -1.89 -5.57
CA ALA A 22 -3.50 -1.13 -4.53
C ALA A 22 -4.48 -0.27 -3.71
N TRP A 23 -5.40 0.41 -4.37
CA TRP A 23 -6.44 1.21 -3.73
C TRP A 23 -7.34 0.36 -2.83
N ALA A 24 -7.75 -0.81 -3.31
CA ALA A 24 -8.57 -1.73 -2.55
C ALA A 24 -7.83 -2.22 -1.29
N LEU A 25 -6.56 -2.62 -1.42
CA LEU A 25 -5.74 -3.05 -0.28
C LEU A 25 -5.61 -1.95 0.77
N ALA A 26 -5.39 -0.71 0.33
CA ALA A 26 -5.20 0.42 1.25
C ALA A 26 -6.49 0.81 2.01
N ASN A 27 -7.67 0.63 1.41
CA ASN A 27 -8.94 1.11 1.99
C ASN A 27 -9.75 0.01 2.66
N PHE A 28 -9.68 -1.23 2.19
CA PHE A 28 -10.49 -2.34 2.71
C PHE A 28 -9.74 -3.25 3.68
N LEU A 29 -8.40 -3.15 3.77
CA LEU A 29 -7.63 -3.88 4.78
C LEU A 29 -7.21 -2.94 5.90
N GLU A 30 -7.61 -3.29 7.11
CA GLU A 30 -7.18 -2.59 8.31
C GLU A 30 -5.75 -3.01 8.68
N PRO A 31 -4.84 -2.05 8.89
CA PRO A 31 -3.50 -2.36 9.33
C PRO A 31 -3.52 -2.89 10.76
N GLN A 32 -2.90 -4.05 10.99
CA GLN A 32 -2.84 -4.62 12.33
C GLN A 32 -2.02 -3.71 13.26
N PRO A 33 -2.60 -3.25 14.39
CA PRO A 33 -1.87 -2.43 15.34
C PRO A 33 -0.80 -3.29 16.01
N ARG A 34 0.47 -2.96 15.77
CA ARG A 34 1.59 -3.65 16.43
C ARG A 34 1.82 -3.03 17.80
N THR A 35 1.79 -3.85 18.85
CA THR A 35 2.21 -3.41 20.19
C THR A 35 3.72 -3.26 20.19
N ILE A 36 4.21 -2.01 20.21
CA ILE A 36 5.64 -1.72 20.37
C ILE A 36 5.91 -1.65 21.87
N THR A 37 6.51 -2.70 22.41
CA THR A 37 7.09 -2.65 23.76
C THR A 37 8.34 -1.79 23.71
N ILE A 38 8.20 -0.50 24.02
CA ILE A 38 9.36 0.36 24.26
C ILE A 38 9.87 0.07 25.67
N THR A 39 11.12 -0.37 25.78
CA THR A 39 11.81 -0.42 27.07
C THR A 39 12.12 1.01 27.46
N VAL A 40 11.39 1.57 28.44
CA VAL A 40 11.67 2.89 28.98
C VAL A 40 12.82 2.77 29.98
N PRO A 41 14.03 3.29 29.68
CA PRO A 41 15.13 3.26 30.64
C PRO A 41 14.77 4.09 31.88
N GLN A 42 14.97 3.49 33.05
CA GLN A 42 14.59 4.08 34.35
C GLN A 42 15.31 5.41 34.64
N ASP A 43 16.46 5.67 34.02
CA ASP A 43 17.22 6.93 34.11
C ASP A 43 16.48 8.16 33.54
N ARG A 44 15.38 7.95 32.80
CA ARG A 44 14.53 9.05 32.26
C ARG A 44 13.42 9.47 33.22
N PHE A 45 13.10 8.67 34.24
CA PHE A 45 12.17 9.06 35.30
C PHE A 45 12.97 9.81 36.37
N GLY A 46 13.21 11.08 36.10
CA GLY A 46 14.11 11.92 36.88
C GLY A 46 13.79 11.97 38.37
N LYS A 47 14.87 12.02 39.14
CA LYS A 47 14.99 12.89 40.31
C LYS A 47 15.89 14.06 39.93
#